data_AF-A0A7X6A7C8-F1
#
_entry.id   AF-A0A7X6A7C8-F1
#
_cell.length_a   1.000
_cell.length_b   1.000
_cell.length_c   1.000
_cell.angle_alpha   90.00
_cell.angle_beta   90.00
_cell.angle_gamma   90.00
#
_symmetry.space_group_name_H-M   'P 1'
#
loop_
_entity.id
_entity.type
_entity.pdbx_description
1 polymer ?
#
loop_
_entity_poly.entity_id
_entity_poly.type
_entity_poly.pdbx_seq_one_letter_code
_entity_poly.pdbx_strand_id
1 'polypeptide(L)'
;MTIDLHTHVLPENWPDLEQRYGYPGWVRLDHCCPGKARMMVGDRVFREIEDNCWSTEARLRDCDRLNVDVQVLSTVPVMFAYWARGEHVSDLARLLNDDIAERIQLHPTRFAGLGTVPLQDPDRAIRELERCVGELGLSGVQIGSHVNQWNLDAPELFPFFER
;
A
#
# COMPACT_ATOMS: atom_id res chain seq x y z
N MET A 1 18.63 7.25 -16.98
CA MET A 1 17.52 7.32 -16.01
C MET A 1 16.68 6.06 -16.16
N THR A 2 16.80 5.16 -15.21
CA THR A 2 16.07 3.89 -15.08
C THR A 2 15.03 4.03 -13.99
N ILE A 3 13.76 3.80 -14.33
CA ILE A 3 12.65 3.87 -13.39
C ILE A 3 12.03 2.48 -13.27
N ASP A 4 11.91 1.98 -12.04
CA ASP A 4 11.13 0.79 -11.73
C ASP A 4 9.72 1.21 -11.29
N LEU A 5 8.73 0.92 -12.13
CA LEU A 5 7.33 1.29 -11.92
C LEU A 5 6.56 0.28 -11.05
N HIS A 6 7.13 -0.88 -10.74
CA HIS A 6 6.41 -1.96 -10.08
C HIS A 6 7.19 -2.49 -8.88
N THR A 7 7.10 -1.75 -7.79
CA THR A 7 7.73 -2.14 -6.52
C THR A 7 6.75 -2.03 -5.36
N HIS A 8 6.92 -2.90 -4.37
CA HIS A 8 6.05 -2.90 -3.19
C HIS A 8 6.81 -2.56 -1.92
N VAL A 9 6.16 -1.82 -1.03
CA VAL A 9 6.68 -1.43 0.29
C VAL A 9 5.57 -1.58 1.35
N LEU A 10 5.98 -1.76 2.59
CA LEU A 10 5.12 -1.76 3.77
C LEU A 10 5.73 -0.85 4.84
N PRO A 11 4.89 -0.22 5.69
CA PRO A 11 5.39 0.30 6.96
C PRO A 11 6.04 -0.81 7.77
N GLU A 12 7.08 -0.51 8.55
CA GLU A 12 7.71 -1.53 9.40
C GLU A 12 6.76 -2.04 10.48
N ASN A 13 5.91 -1.15 10.99
CA ASN A 13 4.92 -1.44 12.01
C ASN A 13 3.61 -0.69 11.71
N TRP A 14 2.49 -1.29 12.05
CA TRP A 14 1.19 -0.65 12.11
C TRP A 14 0.39 -1.20 13.29
N PRO A 15 -0.67 -0.51 13.75
CA PRO A 15 -1.49 -0.97 14.87
C PRO A 15 -2.07 -2.37 14.63
N ASP A 16 -2.39 -3.10 15.70
CA ASP A 16 -3.18 -4.32 15.60
C ASP A 16 -4.56 -3.99 15.00
N LEU A 17 -4.75 -4.33 13.72
CA LEU A 17 -5.96 -4.01 12.98
C LEU A 17 -7.16 -4.85 13.43
N GLU A 18 -6.95 -6.06 13.90
CA GLU A 18 -8.02 -6.89 14.45
C GLU A 18 -8.54 -6.29 15.75
N GLN A 19 -7.65 -5.84 16.64
CA GLN A 19 -8.04 -5.10 17.84
C GLN A 19 -8.68 -3.75 17.49
N ARG A 20 -8.13 -3.00 16.53
CA ARG A 20 -8.59 -1.66 16.13
C ARG A 20 -9.99 -1.69 15.50
N TYR A 21 -10.30 -2.70 14.69
CA TYR A 21 -11.54 -2.79 13.92
C TYR A 21 -12.55 -3.80 14.47
N GLY A 22 -12.13 -4.63 15.43
CA GLY A 22 -12.98 -5.55 16.18
C GLY A 22 -13.36 -6.84 15.44
N TYR A 23 -12.61 -7.25 14.42
CA TYR A 23 -12.83 -8.51 13.69
C TYR A 23 -11.55 -9.03 13.00
N PRO A 24 -11.43 -10.35 12.78
CA PRO A 24 -10.22 -10.99 12.26
C PRO A 24 -10.04 -10.79 10.75
N GLY A 25 -8.92 -11.29 10.22
CA GLY A 25 -8.64 -11.39 8.77
C GLY A 25 -7.63 -10.37 8.25
N TRP A 26 -7.17 -9.47 9.10
CA TRP A 26 -6.17 -8.46 8.76
C TRP A 26 -4.75 -9.04 8.76
N VAL A 27 -3.89 -8.42 7.95
CA VAL A 27 -2.47 -8.75 7.90
C VAL A 27 -1.75 -8.11 9.09
N ARG A 28 -0.88 -8.88 9.75
CA ARG A 28 0.11 -8.38 10.72
C ARG A 28 1.52 -8.79 10.33
N LEU A 29 2.52 -8.04 10.76
CA LEU A 29 3.93 -8.44 10.65
C LEU A 29 4.41 -9.07 11.95
N ASP A 30 4.96 -10.28 11.83
CA ASP A 30 5.72 -10.93 12.89
C ASP A 30 7.21 -10.83 12.55
N HIS A 31 7.92 -9.92 13.24
CA HIS A 31 9.36 -9.69 13.11
C HIS A 31 10.14 -10.84 13.76
N CYS A 32 10.17 -11.98 13.08
CA CYS A 32 10.63 -13.24 13.63
C CYS A 32 12.16 -13.32 13.80
N CYS A 33 12.94 -12.50 13.08
CA CYS A 33 14.39 -12.38 13.24
C CYS A 33 14.93 -11.06 12.64
N PRO A 34 16.17 -10.65 12.96
CA PRO A 34 16.72 -9.40 12.45
C PRO A 34 16.69 -9.33 10.92
N GLY A 35 16.07 -8.27 10.39
CA GLY A 35 15.95 -8.01 8.96
C GLY A 35 14.96 -8.92 8.22
N LYS A 36 14.12 -9.68 8.92
CA LYS A 36 13.07 -10.52 8.32
C LYS A 36 11.77 -10.46 9.11
N ALA A 37 10.67 -10.50 8.38
CA ALA A 37 9.33 -10.54 8.97
C ALA A 37 8.44 -11.53 8.22
N ARG A 38 7.43 -12.04 8.93
CA ARG A 38 6.37 -12.86 8.35
C ARG A 38 5.10 -12.03 8.25
N MET A 39 4.54 -11.95 7.06
CA MET A 39 3.19 -11.47 6.86
C MET A 39 2.23 -12.57 7.30
N MET A 40 1.46 -12.33 8.36
CA MET A 40 0.54 -13.28 8.96
C MET A 40 -0.91 -12.87 8.67
N VAL A 41 -1.77 -13.83 8.34
CA VAL A 41 -3.23 -13.64 8.28
C VAL A 41 -3.87 -14.69 9.18
N GLY A 42 -4.44 -14.25 10.31
CA GLY A 42 -4.75 -15.17 11.41
C GLY A 42 -3.47 -15.91 11.84
N ASP A 43 -3.50 -17.23 11.92
CA ASP A 43 -2.34 -18.05 12.29
C ASP A 43 -1.52 -18.53 11.08
N ARG A 44 -1.90 -18.15 9.87
CA ARG A 44 -1.24 -18.59 8.64
C ARG A 44 -0.13 -17.62 8.22
N VAL A 45 1.05 -18.15 7.94
CA VAL A 45 2.11 -17.43 7.21
C VAL A 45 1.65 -17.24 5.77
N PHE A 46 1.42 -16.00 5.36
CA PHE A 46 1.11 -15.64 3.99
C PHE A 46 2.37 -15.55 3.13
N ARG A 47 3.41 -14.86 3.64
CA ARG A 47 4.69 -14.64 2.96
C ARG A 47 5.77 -14.29 3.99
N GLU A 48 7.00 -14.72 3.76
CA GLU A 48 8.18 -14.17 4.44
C GLU A 48 8.79 -13.04 3.61
N ILE A 49 9.17 -11.95 4.26
CA ILE A 49 9.73 -10.75 3.65
C ILE A 49 11.03 -10.37 4.36
N GLU A 50 11.92 -9.69 3.63
CA GLU A 50 13.18 -9.15 4.15
C GLU A 50 13.07 -7.64 4.35
N ASP A 51 14.06 -7.04 5.01
CA ASP A 51 14.06 -5.64 5.40
C ASP A 51 13.88 -4.66 4.24
N ASN A 52 14.29 -4.99 3.02
CA ASN A 52 14.02 -4.17 1.83
C ASN A 52 12.51 -4.00 1.49
N CYS A 53 11.62 -4.71 2.19
CA CYS A 53 10.18 -4.49 2.11
C CYS A 53 9.70 -3.31 2.97
N TRP A 54 10.44 -2.85 3.98
CA TRP A 54 10.07 -1.71 4.85
C TRP A 54 11.20 -0.72 5.17
N SER A 55 12.47 -1.12 5.04
CA SER A 55 13.64 -0.28 5.29
C SER A 55 14.00 0.52 4.05
N THR A 56 13.85 1.84 4.14
CA THR A 56 14.22 2.76 3.06
C THR A 56 15.71 2.65 2.72
N GLU A 57 16.58 2.51 3.72
CA GLU A 57 18.01 2.37 3.49
C GLU A 57 18.35 1.08 2.73
N ALA A 58 17.75 -0.05 3.12
CA ALA A 58 17.96 -1.32 2.42
C ALA A 58 17.54 -1.22 0.95
N ARG A 59 16.40 -0.56 0.68
CA ARG A 59 15.94 -0.31 -0.68
C ARG A 59 16.88 0.58 -1.50
N LEU A 60 17.36 1.67 -0.92
CA LEU A 60 18.30 2.56 -1.62
C LEU A 60 19.60 1.83 -1.96
N ARG A 61 20.11 0.98 -1.05
CA ARG A 61 21.27 0.10 -1.34
C ARG A 61 20.99 -0.85 -2.50
N ASP A 62 19.81 -1.47 -2.55
CA ASP A 62 19.41 -2.32 -3.66
C ASP A 62 19.28 -1.55 -4.98
N CYS A 63 18.69 -0.36 -4.97
CA CYS A 63 18.59 0.52 -6.13
C CYS A 63 19.97 0.87 -6.68
N ASP A 64 20.91 1.28 -5.82
CA ASP A 64 22.27 1.65 -6.22
C ASP A 64 23.01 0.43 -6.81
N ARG A 65 22.84 -0.76 -6.21
CA ARG A 65 23.43 -2.01 -6.70
C ARG A 65 22.87 -2.44 -8.06
N LEU A 66 21.59 -2.20 -8.31
CA LEU A 66 20.88 -2.62 -9.52
C LEU A 66 20.82 -1.54 -10.61
N ASN A 67 21.40 -0.36 -10.37
CA ASN A 67 21.32 0.81 -11.26
C ASN A 67 19.88 1.25 -11.55
N VAL A 68 19.04 1.25 -10.51
CA VAL A 68 17.68 1.82 -10.54
C VAL A 68 17.74 3.23 -9.95
N ASP A 69 17.45 4.24 -10.76
CA ASP A 69 17.52 5.63 -10.34
C ASP A 69 16.32 5.99 -9.45
N VAL A 70 15.11 5.56 -9.87
CA VAL A 70 13.85 5.84 -9.17
C VAL A 70 12.98 4.59 -9.05
N GLN A 71 12.37 4.37 -7.88
CA GLN A 71 11.29 3.40 -7.70
C GLN A 71 9.96 4.10 -7.49
N VAL A 72 8.91 3.57 -8.12
CA VAL A 72 7.54 3.93 -7.80
C VAL A 72 7.02 2.95 -6.75
N LEU A 73 6.78 3.47 -5.55
CA LEU A 73 6.37 2.71 -4.38
C LEU A 73 4.86 2.53 -4.37
N SER A 74 4.40 1.31 -4.11
CA SER A 74 3.00 1.03 -3.80
C SER A 74 2.91 -0.01 -2.67
N THR A 75 1.74 -0.17 -2.06
CA THR A 75 1.58 -1.21 -1.02
C THR A 75 1.57 -2.62 -1.63
N VAL A 76 1.72 -3.65 -0.80
CA VAL A 76 1.58 -5.05 -1.23
C VAL A 76 0.09 -5.36 -1.44
N PRO A 77 -0.33 -6.00 -2.56
CA PRO A 77 -1.75 -6.21 -2.89
C PRO A 77 -2.62 -6.88 -1.82
N VAL A 78 -2.04 -7.71 -0.94
CA VAL A 78 -2.78 -8.33 0.19
C VAL A 78 -3.33 -7.28 1.16
N MET A 79 -2.78 -6.07 1.17
CA MET A 79 -3.20 -4.94 1.99
C MET A 79 -4.41 -4.18 1.43
N PHE A 80 -4.89 -4.49 0.21
CA PHE A 80 -6.07 -3.82 -0.36
C PHE A 80 -7.33 -4.02 0.48
N ALA A 81 -7.46 -5.19 1.12
CA ALA A 81 -8.51 -5.50 2.10
C ALA A 81 -9.96 -5.22 1.64
N TYR A 82 -10.27 -5.29 0.34
CA TYR A 82 -11.61 -4.96 -0.19
C TYR A 82 -12.77 -5.81 0.37
N TRP A 83 -12.46 -6.92 1.03
CA TRP A 83 -13.42 -7.75 1.77
C TRP A 83 -13.96 -7.09 3.05
N ALA A 84 -13.26 -6.08 3.58
CA ALA A 84 -13.58 -5.43 4.85
C ALA A 84 -14.48 -4.19 4.65
N ARG A 85 -14.98 -3.64 5.77
CA ARG A 85 -15.82 -2.43 5.75
C ARG A 85 -15.06 -1.25 5.12
N GLY A 86 -15.71 -0.49 4.24
CA GLY A 86 -15.11 0.65 3.53
C GLY A 86 -14.49 1.70 4.45
N GLU A 87 -15.08 1.92 5.63
CA GLU A 87 -14.54 2.83 6.64
C GLU A 87 -13.18 2.37 7.21
N HIS A 88 -13.02 1.07 7.47
CA HIS A 88 -11.79 0.50 8.01
C HIS A 88 -10.70 0.40 6.94
N VAL A 89 -11.07 0.07 5.71
CA VAL A 89 -10.13 0.09 4.59
C VAL A 89 -9.70 1.52 4.26
N SER A 90 -10.57 2.52 4.44
CA SER A 90 -10.19 3.92 4.30
C SER A 90 -9.18 4.35 5.38
N ASP A 91 -9.35 3.91 6.62
CA ASP A 91 -8.38 4.16 7.70
C ASP A 91 -7.02 3.48 7.43
N LEU A 92 -7.04 2.21 7.02
CA LEU A 92 -5.82 1.48 6.62
C LEU A 92 -5.14 2.14 5.41
N ALA A 93 -5.91 2.52 4.38
CA ALA A 93 -5.39 3.17 3.19
C ALA A 93 -4.63 4.45 3.55
N ARG A 94 -5.18 5.27 4.44
CA ARG A 94 -4.51 6.47 4.93
C ARG A 94 -3.17 6.18 5.61
N LEU A 95 -3.13 5.19 6.51
CA LEU A 95 -1.89 4.78 7.18
C LEU A 95 -0.80 4.37 6.17
N LEU A 96 -1.17 3.60 5.15
CA LEU A 96 -0.25 3.13 4.11
C LEU A 96 0.21 4.26 3.18
N ASN A 97 -0.73 5.13 2.78
CA ASN A 97 -0.45 6.25 1.89
C ASN A 97 0.43 7.31 2.57
N ASP A 98 0.20 7.56 3.86
CA ASP A 98 0.99 8.51 4.64
C ASP A 98 2.45 8.01 4.82
N ASP A 99 2.66 6.70 5.07
CA ASP A 99 4.01 6.10 5.12
C ASP A 99 4.74 6.21 3.76
N ILE A 100 4.05 5.95 2.65
CA ILE A 100 4.64 6.13 1.30
C ILE A 100 5.00 7.60 1.06
N ALA A 101 4.11 8.53 1.41
CA ALA A 101 4.34 9.96 1.24
C ALA A 101 5.52 10.46 2.08
N GLU A 102 5.66 9.99 3.33
CA GLU A 102 6.81 10.32 4.19
C GLU A 102 8.13 9.87 3.58
N ARG A 103 8.20 8.65 3.03
CA ARG A 103 9.40 8.13 2.36
C ARG A 103 9.79 8.98 1.14
N ILE A 104 8.80 9.42 0.37
CA ILE A 104 9.00 10.30 -0.79
C ILE A 104 9.51 11.67 -0.33
N GLN A 105 8.95 12.25 0.73
CA GLN A 105 9.42 13.52 1.27
C GLN A 105 10.89 13.45 1.72
N LEU A 106 11.31 12.33 2.31
CA LEU A 106 12.70 12.12 2.74
C LEU A 106 13.66 11.85 1.57
N HIS A 107 13.18 11.25 0.48
CA HIS A 107 14.01 10.90 -0.68
C HIS A 107 13.33 11.22 -2.03
N PRO A 108 13.01 12.49 -2.31
CA PRO A 108 12.14 12.88 -3.42
C PRO A 108 12.77 12.68 -4.80
N THR A 109 14.09 12.49 -4.87
CA THR A 109 14.81 12.19 -6.11
C THR A 109 14.95 10.68 -6.37
N ARG A 110 14.56 9.84 -5.42
CA ARG A 110 14.71 8.37 -5.48
C ARG A 110 13.37 7.64 -5.50
N PHE A 111 12.31 8.27 -5.01
CA PHE A 111 10.98 7.65 -4.96
C PHE A 111 9.89 8.54 -5.56
N ALA A 112 8.96 7.88 -6.24
CA ALA A 112 7.59 8.36 -6.45
C ALA A 112 6.63 7.35 -5.81
N GLY A 113 5.33 7.62 -5.79
CA GLY A 113 4.37 6.75 -5.10
C GLY A 113 3.02 6.64 -5.78
N LEU A 114 2.40 5.48 -5.60
CA LEU A 114 1.01 5.19 -5.90
C LEU A 114 0.30 4.83 -4.59
N GLY A 115 -0.76 5.55 -4.27
CA GLY A 115 -1.59 5.26 -3.11
C GLY A 115 -2.45 4.00 -3.30
N THR A 116 -3.06 3.53 -2.22
CA THR A 116 -4.15 2.55 -2.24
C THR A 116 -5.46 3.23 -1.82
N VAL A 117 -6.59 2.70 -2.26
CA VAL A 117 -7.93 3.27 -2.01
C VAL A 117 -8.93 2.20 -1.59
N PRO A 118 -9.95 2.52 -0.77
CA PRO A 118 -11.02 1.60 -0.38
C PRO A 118 -12.04 1.40 -1.52
N LEU A 119 -11.64 0.74 -2.61
CA LEU A 119 -12.39 0.71 -3.88
C LEU A 119 -13.78 0.04 -3.79
N GLN A 120 -14.05 -0.73 -2.74
CA GLN A 120 -15.38 -1.28 -2.45
C GLN A 120 -16.40 -0.21 -1.97
N ASP A 121 -15.92 1.00 -1.66
CA ASP A 121 -16.70 2.18 -1.32
C ASP A 121 -16.24 3.34 -2.24
N PRO A 122 -16.82 3.47 -3.45
CA PRO A 122 -16.37 4.43 -4.46
C PRO A 122 -16.29 5.87 -3.98
N ASP A 123 -17.22 6.31 -3.13
CA ASP A 123 -17.20 7.66 -2.56
C ASP A 123 -15.99 7.89 -1.67
N ARG A 124 -15.61 6.91 -0.84
CA ARG A 124 -14.37 6.98 -0.05
C ARG A 124 -13.13 6.85 -0.92
N ALA A 125 -13.18 6.01 -1.96
CA ALA A 125 -12.08 5.82 -2.88
C ALA A 125 -11.73 7.10 -3.63
N ILE A 126 -12.75 7.84 -4.10
CA ILE A 126 -12.57 9.14 -4.76
C ILE A 126 -11.94 10.14 -3.81
N ARG A 127 -12.46 10.27 -2.58
CA ARG A 127 -11.88 11.19 -1.59
C ARG A 127 -10.42 10.88 -1.26
N GLU A 128 -10.08 9.60 -1.14
CA GLU A 128 -8.69 9.21 -0.87
C GLU A 128 -7.79 9.38 -2.09
N LEU A 129 -8.29 9.14 -3.32
CA LEU A 129 -7.58 9.46 -4.56
C LEU A 129 -7.24 10.95 -4.65
N GLU A 130 -8.24 11.82 -4.42
CA GLU A 130 -8.06 13.28 -4.42
C GLU A 130 -7.02 13.71 -3.38
N ARG A 131 -7.02 13.09 -2.19
CA ARG A 131 -6.01 13.33 -1.15
C ARG A 131 -4.62 12.85 -1.56
N CYS A 132 -4.51 11.64 -2.10
CA CYS A 132 -3.24 11.06 -2.54
C CYS A 132 -2.54 11.99 -3.55
N VAL A 133 -3.29 12.48 -4.54
CA VAL A 133 -2.72 13.32 -5.61
C VAL A 133 -2.58 14.78 -5.15
N GLY A 134 -3.62 15.34 -4.53
CA GLY A 134 -3.69 16.77 -4.21
C GLY A 134 -2.95 17.18 -2.94
N GLU A 135 -2.91 16.33 -1.91
CA GLU A 135 -2.31 16.66 -0.61
C GLU A 135 -0.98 15.94 -0.38
N LEU A 136 -0.89 14.66 -0.73
CA LEU A 136 0.31 13.84 -0.46
C LEU A 136 1.36 13.91 -1.57
N GLY A 137 1.01 14.42 -2.76
CA GLY A 137 1.91 14.47 -3.91
C GLY A 137 2.21 13.09 -4.52
N LEU A 138 1.38 12.08 -4.26
CA LEU A 138 1.47 10.78 -4.93
C LEU A 138 1.07 10.94 -6.41
N SER A 139 1.67 10.14 -7.29
CA SER A 139 1.47 10.26 -8.74
C SER A 139 0.19 9.57 -9.24
N GLY A 140 -0.56 8.91 -8.35
CA GLY A 140 -1.76 8.17 -8.67
C GLY A 140 -2.03 7.10 -7.61
N VAL A 141 -2.74 6.05 -8.01
CA VAL A 141 -3.10 4.93 -7.12
C VAL A 141 -2.93 3.58 -7.80
N GLN A 142 -2.68 2.54 -7.00
CA GLN A 142 -2.69 1.15 -7.38
C GLN A 142 -4.00 0.51 -6.91
N ILE A 143 -4.67 -0.22 -7.79
CA ILE A 143 -5.92 -0.95 -7.49
C ILE A 143 -5.80 -2.44 -7.82
N GLY A 144 -6.67 -3.25 -7.23
CA GLY A 144 -6.83 -4.65 -7.60
C GLY A 144 -7.43 -4.81 -9.01
N SER A 145 -7.26 -6.00 -9.60
CA SER A 145 -7.86 -6.33 -10.91
C SER A 145 -9.39 -6.55 -10.84
N HIS A 146 -9.95 -6.59 -9.64
CA HIS A 146 -11.37 -6.70 -9.33
C HIS A 146 -11.60 -6.25 -7.88
N VAL A 147 -12.86 -6.03 -7.51
CA VAL A 147 -13.28 -5.62 -6.17
C VAL A 147 -14.43 -6.53 -5.73
N ASN A 148 -14.13 -7.55 -4.92
CA ASN A 148 -15.11 -8.57 -4.52
C ASN A 148 -15.81 -9.18 -5.76
N GLN A 149 -17.11 -8.95 -5.93
CA GLN A 149 -17.88 -9.47 -7.07
C GLN A 149 -17.85 -8.55 -8.30
N TRP A 150 -17.29 -7.34 -8.16
CA TRP A 150 -17.19 -6.37 -9.24
C TRP A 150 -15.90 -6.59 -10.03
N ASN A 151 -16.04 -6.77 -11.34
CA ASN A 151 -14.94 -6.58 -12.26
C ASN A 151 -14.81 -5.08 -12.60
N LEU A 152 -13.75 -4.66 -13.30
CA LEU A 152 -13.46 -3.24 -13.53
C LEU A 152 -14.44 -2.54 -14.48
N ASP A 153 -15.36 -3.26 -15.11
CA ASP A 153 -16.46 -2.74 -15.91
C ASP A 153 -17.76 -2.53 -15.11
N ALA A 154 -17.75 -2.78 -13.79
CA ALA A 154 -18.88 -2.54 -12.92
C ALA A 154 -19.26 -1.04 -12.92
N PRO A 155 -20.54 -0.68 -13.19
CA PRO A 155 -20.99 0.71 -13.21
C PRO A 155 -20.71 1.47 -11.90
N GLU A 156 -20.67 0.76 -10.77
CA GLU A 156 -20.32 1.31 -9.45
C GLU A 156 -18.92 1.95 -9.41
N LEU A 157 -18.00 1.51 -10.27
CA LEU A 157 -16.62 2.01 -10.32
C LEU A 157 -16.43 3.18 -11.29
N PHE A 158 -17.40 3.46 -12.17
CA PHE A 158 -17.26 4.51 -13.18
C PHE A 158 -17.02 5.91 -12.56
N PRO A 159 -17.73 6.32 -11.50
CA PRO A 159 -17.47 7.60 -10.84
C PRO A 159 -16.03 7.73 -10.32
N PHE A 160 -15.36 6.63 -10.00
CA PHE A 160 -13.96 6.63 -9.59
C PHE A 160 -13.01 6.80 -10.79
N PHE A 161 -13.29 6.16 -11.92
CA PHE A 161 -12.46 6.28 -13.13
C PHE A 161 -12.60 7.62 -13.87
N GLU A 162 -13.68 8.37 -13.62
CA GLU A 162 -13.90 9.71 -14.18
C GLU A 162 -13.12 10.83 -13.46
N ARG A 163 -12.45 10.51 -12.33
CA ARG A 163 -11.70 11.46 -11.51
C ARG A 163 -10.21 11.45 -11.85
#